data_AF-A0A7S4EFF8-F1
#
_entry.id   AF-A0A7S4EFF8-F1
#
_cell.length_a   1.000
_cell.length_b   1.000
_cell.length_c   1.000
_cell.angle_alpha   90.00
_cell.angle_beta   90.00
_cell.angle_gamma   90.00
#
_symmetry.space_group_name_H-M   'P 1'
#
loop_
_entity.id
_entity.type
_entity.pdbx_description
1 polymer ?
#
loop_
_entity_poly.entity_id
_entity_poly.type
_entity_poly.pdbx_seq_one_letter_code
_entity_poly.pdbx_strand_id
1 'polypeptide(L)'
;MFGGLFGQNNYNYSGTATGTEKSNTNGSAQELKMDPQKVDDLLTREMDKLSFKARNDIYEEIHGVVSLDPEETPEFIEYSLMAMCTEIDRIKHKYVAYVEATRGTYNHYVHDMQIRLRFLRCELFNVPKAAVRMMKYLDLTRELFGIVALTRPIQLRDLGKLETEMLRVGDAQPMPFRDRSGRRCMVALNNYGLQFPLEVRVRM
;
A
#
# COMPACT_ATOMS: atom_id res chain seq x y z
N MET A 1 26.90 -42.80 7.44
CA MET A 1 26.10 -43.82 8.15
C MET A 1 24.99 -43.11 8.92
N PHE A 2 23.81 -43.73 8.97
CA PHE A 2 22.46 -43.17 9.18
C PHE A 2 21.93 -42.46 7.92
N GLY A 3 20.98 -43.00 7.15
CA GLY A 3 19.96 -44.03 7.43
C GLY A 3 18.59 -43.35 7.43
N GLY A 4 17.80 -43.59 6.38
CA GLY A 4 16.66 -42.75 5.98
C GLY A 4 15.38 -42.88 6.80
N LEU A 5 14.36 -42.12 6.36
CA LEU A 5 12.96 -42.50 6.43
C LEU A 5 12.16 -41.64 5.43
N PHE A 6 11.54 -42.34 4.50
CA PHE A 6 10.56 -41.85 3.54
C PHE A 6 9.30 -41.35 4.25
N GLY A 7 8.70 -40.29 3.69
CA GLY A 7 7.33 -39.87 3.96
C GLY A 7 6.80 -39.11 2.76
N GLN A 8 6.37 -39.83 1.72
CA GLN A 8 5.57 -39.24 0.63
C GLN A 8 4.17 -38.95 1.18
N ASN A 9 3.86 -37.68 1.44
CA ASN A 9 2.48 -37.25 1.66
C ASN A 9 1.89 -36.76 0.34
N ASN A 10 1.11 -37.65 -0.26
CA ASN A 10 0.33 -37.46 -1.46
C ASN A 10 -1.01 -36.82 -1.06
N TYR A 11 -1.13 -35.49 -1.16
CA TYR A 11 -2.41 -34.82 -0.92
C TYR A 11 -3.19 -34.70 -2.23
N ASN A 12 -3.99 -35.73 -2.51
CA ASN A 12 -5.09 -35.67 -3.47
C ASN A 12 -6.23 -34.83 -2.88
N TYR A 13 -6.45 -33.63 -3.43
CA TYR A 13 -7.66 -32.86 -3.17
C TYR A 13 -8.68 -33.13 -4.29
N SER A 14 -9.50 -34.17 -4.09
CA SER A 14 -10.74 -34.38 -4.84
C SER A 14 -11.91 -34.23 -3.87
N GLY A 15 -12.55 -33.07 -3.89
CA GLY A 15 -13.71 -32.76 -3.05
C GLY A 15 -14.84 -32.19 -3.89
N THR A 16 -15.60 -33.07 -4.55
CA THR A 16 -16.94 -32.77 -5.04
C THR A 16 -17.90 -32.78 -3.85
N ALA A 17 -18.36 -31.60 -3.43
CA ALA A 17 -19.39 -31.46 -2.40
C ALA A 17 -20.72 -31.06 -3.06
N THR A 18 -21.47 -32.06 -3.51
CA THR A 18 -22.93 -31.96 -3.70
C THR A 18 -23.59 -32.11 -2.35
N GLY A 19 -24.15 -31.02 -1.81
CA GLY A 19 -24.88 -31.01 -0.55
C GLY A 19 -26.01 -29.99 -0.61
N THR A 20 -27.17 -30.44 -1.08
CA THR A 20 -28.46 -29.76 -0.90
C THR A 20 -28.86 -29.81 0.57
N GLU A 21 -28.82 -28.67 1.26
CA GLU A 21 -29.61 -28.47 2.48
C GLU A 21 -30.37 -27.15 2.39
N LYS A 22 -31.69 -27.27 2.40
CA LYS A 22 -32.65 -26.17 2.49
C LYS A 22 -32.79 -25.80 3.97
N SER A 23 -32.40 -24.58 4.34
CA SER A 23 -32.91 -23.94 5.55
C SER A 23 -33.36 -22.53 5.22
N ASN A 24 -34.64 -22.31 5.50
CA ASN A 24 -35.46 -21.19 5.10
C ASN A 24 -35.36 -20.09 6.18
N THR A 25 -34.68 -18.97 5.90
CA THR A 25 -34.76 -17.76 6.71
C THR A 25 -34.88 -16.54 5.80
N ASN A 26 -36.08 -15.98 5.76
CA ASN A 26 -36.44 -14.76 5.06
C ASN A 26 -35.75 -13.55 5.71
N GLY A 27 -34.75 -13.02 5.02
CA GLY A 27 -34.13 -11.73 5.28
C GLY A 27 -33.33 -11.36 4.04
N SER A 28 -33.97 -10.67 3.10
CA SER A 28 -33.45 -10.39 1.76
C SER A 28 -32.25 -9.43 1.79
N ALA A 29 -31.06 -9.95 2.06
CA ALA A 29 -29.83 -9.36 1.56
C ALA A 29 -29.74 -9.70 0.07
N GLN A 30 -30.09 -8.75 -0.80
CA GLN A 30 -29.83 -8.89 -2.23
C GLN A 30 -28.32 -9.01 -2.44
N GLU A 31 -27.84 -10.22 -2.73
CA GLU A 31 -26.53 -10.42 -3.34
C GLU A 31 -26.48 -9.62 -4.64
N LEU A 32 -25.76 -8.49 -4.63
CA LEU A 32 -25.39 -7.77 -5.83
C LEU A 32 -24.45 -8.66 -6.65
N LYS A 33 -25.03 -9.51 -7.51
CA LYS A 33 -24.27 -10.21 -8.55
C LYS A 33 -23.78 -9.17 -9.55
N MET A 34 -22.54 -8.72 -9.38
CA MET A 34 -21.86 -7.95 -10.42
C MET A 34 -21.65 -8.84 -11.64
N ASP A 35 -22.22 -8.41 -12.76
CA ASP A 35 -22.02 -9.04 -14.06
C ASP A 35 -20.58 -8.77 -14.53
N PRO A 36 -19.73 -9.80 -14.71
CA PRO A 36 -18.35 -9.63 -15.16
C PRO A 36 -18.25 -8.83 -16.46
N GLN A 37 -19.22 -8.99 -17.36
CA GLN A 37 -19.22 -8.34 -18.67
C GLN A 37 -19.37 -6.83 -18.56
N LYS A 38 -20.16 -6.35 -17.59
CA LYS A 38 -20.30 -4.91 -17.31
C LYS A 38 -19.02 -4.29 -16.76
N VAL A 39 -18.21 -5.05 -16.04
CA VAL A 39 -16.91 -4.58 -15.53
C VAL A 39 -15.93 -4.39 -16.69
N ASP A 40 -15.87 -5.38 -17.59
CA ASP A 40 -15.03 -5.31 -18.79
C ASP A 40 -15.44 -4.15 -19.72
N ASP A 41 -16.75 -3.96 -19.94
CA ASP A 41 -17.27 -2.85 -20.74
C ASP A 41 -16.92 -1.48 -20.13
N LEU A 42 -16.92 -1.38 -18.80
CA LEU A 42 -16.56 -0.14 -18.10
C LEU A 42 -15.05 0.11 -18.20
N LEU A 43 -14.24 -0.93 -18.01
CA LEU A 43 -12.79 -0.84 -18.14
C LEU A 43 -12.37 -0.45 -19.56
N THR A 44 -12.96 -1.09 -20.57
CA THR A 44 -12.70 -0.83 -21.99
C THR A 44 -13.01 0.63 -22.33
N ARG A 45 -14.15 1.13 -21.87
CA ARG A 45 -14.56 2.52 -22.09
C ARG A 45 -13.61 3.54 -21.48
N GLU A 46 -13.09 3.29 -20.27
CA GLU A 46 -12.11 4.17 -19.65
C GLU A 46 -10.75 4.10 -20.37
N MET A 47 -10.35 2.92 -20.85
CA MET A 47 -9.14 2.77 -21.67
C MET A 47 -9.26 3.51 -23.00
N ASP A 48 -10.43 3.51 -23.65
CA ASP A 48 -10.67 4.21 -24.92
C ASP A 48 -10.66 5.74 -24.81
N LYS A 49 -10.90 6.29 -23.61
CA LYS A 49 -10.74 7.73 -23.36
C LYS A 49 -9.28 8.19 -23.37
N LEU A 50 -8.32 7.27 -23.23
CA LEU A 50 -6.91 7.60 -23.22
C LEU A 50 -6.34 7.65 -24.64
N SER A 51 -5.38 8.56 -24.85
CA SER A 51 -4.67 8.61 -26.13
C SER A 51 -3.87 7.32 -26.35
N PHE A 52 -3.59 6.98 -27.62
CA PHE A 52 -2.76 5.82 -27.95
C PHE A 52 -1.40 5.87 -27.25
N LYS A 53 -0.77 7.05 -27.22
CA LYS A 53 0.48 7.27 -26.49
C LYS A 53 0.33 6.99 -24.99
N ALA A 54 -0.67 7.55 -24.33
CA ALA A 54 -0.89 7.35 -22.90
C ALA A 54 -1.12 5.87 -22.54
N ARG A 55 -1.85 5.12 -23.39
CA ARG A 55 -2.02 3.67 -23.21
C ARG A 55 -0.70 2.92 -23.32
N ASN A 56 0.12 3.26 -24.31
CA ASN A 56 1.44 2.64 -24.50
C ASN A 56 2.38 2.95 -23.32
N ASP A 57 2.44 4.21 -22.88
CA ASP A 57 3.25 4.65 -21.76
C ASP A 57 2.86 3.90 -20.46
N ILE A 58 1.56 3.71 -20.20
CA ILE A 58 1.07 2.91 -19.07
C ILE A 58 1.47 1.44 -19.22
N TYR A 59 1.32 0.87 -20.42
CA TYR A 59 1.69 -0.52 -20.66
C TYR A 59 3.18 -0.75 -20.41
N GLU A 60 4.04 0.15 -20.90
CA GLU A 60 5.48 0.09 -20.69
C GLU A 60 5.87 0.27 -19.21
N GLU A 61 5.20 1.14 -18.47
CA GLU A 61 5.42 1.31 -17.01
C GLU A 61 5.05 0.05 -16.23
N ILE A 62 3.88 -0.55 -16.51
CA ILE A 62 3.43 -1.77 -15.84
C ILE A 62 4.45 -2.89 -16.02
N HIS A 63 4.96 -3.05 -17.25
CA HIS A 63 5.96 -4.06 -17.60
C HIS A 63 7.39 -3.69 -17.14
N GLY A 64 7.58 -2.49 -16.59
CA GLY A 64 8.87 -1.99 -16.11
C GLY A 64 9.88 -1.71 -17.22
N VAL A 65 9.39 -1.30 -18.40
CA VAL A 65 10.21 -0.94 -19.57
C VAL A 65 10.59 0.55 -19.52
N VAL A 66 9.65 1.42 -19.15
CA VAL A 66 9.83 2.87 -19.07
C VAL A 66 9.29 3.39 -17.74
N SER A 67 9.97 4.36 -17.13
CA SER A 67 9.42 5.09 -15.98
C SER A 67 8.76 6.39 -16.44
N LEU A 68 7.63 6.74 -15.84
CA LEU A 68 6.94 8.02 -16.04
C LEU A 68 7.49 9.14 -15.15
N ASP A 69 8.53 8.86 -14.37
CA ASP A 69 9.14 9.82 -13.47
C ASP A 69 9.78 10.99 -14.26
N PRO A 70 9.57 12.24 -13.83
CA PRO A 70 10.28 13.37 -14.42
C PRO A 70 11.78 13.30 -14.10
N GLU A 71 12.60 13.91 -14.96
CA GLU A 71 14.04 14.01 -14.72
C GLU A 71 14.30 14.86 -13.47
N GLU A 72 14.92 14.25 -12.46
CA GLU A 72 15.21 14.90 -11.19
C GLU A 72 16.54 15.66 -11.24
N THR A 73 16.49 16.96 -11.58
CA THR A 73 17.65 17.86 -11.37
C THR A 73 17.66 18.40 -9.94
N PRO A 74 18.83 18.77 -9.38
CA PRO A 74 18.90 19.36 -8.04
C PRO A 74 18.02 20.61 -7.88
N GLU A 75 17.96 21.46 -8.90
CA GLU A 75 17.16 22.69 -8.93
C GLU A 75 15.67 22.36 -8.96
N PHE A 76 15.27 21.34 -9.72
CA PHE A 76 13.88 20.88 -9.78
C PHE A 76 13.42 20.32 -8.44
N ILE A 77 14.28 19.56 -7.76
CA ILE A 77 14.02 19.03 -6.42
C ILE A 77 13.84 20.17 -5.42
N GLU A 78 14.77 21.13 -5.39
CA GLU A 78 14.74 22.26 -4.45
C GLU A 78 13.47 23.10 -4.64
N TYR A 79 13.16 23.44 -5.89
CA TYR A 79 11.94 24.16 -6.24
C TYR A 79 10.69 23.41 -5.76
N SER A 80 10.62 22.10 -6.03
CA SER A 80 9.46 21.28 -5.67
C SER A 80 9.29 21.16 -4.15
N LEU A 81 10.38 21.06 -3.40
CA LEU A 81 10.36 21.04 -1.94
C LEU A 81 9.87 22.38 -1.38
N MET A 82 10.35 23.51 -1.92
CA MET A 82 9.89 24.84 -1.51
C MET A 82 8.41 25.05 -1.82
N ALA A 83 7.95 24.63 -2.99
CA ALA A 83 6.55 24.66 -3.36
C ALA A 83 5.70 23.79 -2.43
N MET A 84 6.17 22.60 -2.07
CA MET A 84 5.50 21.71 -1.12
C MET A 84 5.42 22.32 0.28
N CYS A 85 6.46 23.01 0.76
CA CYS A 85 6.40 23.75 2.02
C CYS A 85 5.26 24.77 2.03
N THR A 86 5.17 25.57 0.95
CA THR A 86 4.12 26.59 0.79
C THR A 86 2.73 25.97 0.79
N GLU A 87 2.56 24.86 0.06
CA GLU A 87 1.29 24.16 0.00
C GLU A 87 0.89 23.52 1.33
N ILE A 88 1.86 22.93 2.04
CA ILE A 88 1.69 22.42 3.39
C ILE A 88 1.21 23.54 4.32
N ASP A 89 1.83 24.72 4.28
CA ASP A 89 1.43 25.85 5.12
C ASP A 89 -0.01 26.30 4.86
N ARG A 90 -0.48 26.18 3.62
CA ARG A 90 -1.86 26.46 3.25
C ARG A 90 -2.85 25.47 3.87
N ILE A 91 -2.52 24.18 3.92
CA ILE A 91 -3.47 23.11 4.31
C ILE A 91 -3.28 22.58 5.74
N LYS A 92 -2.17 22.90 6.42
CA LYS A 92 -1.76 22.29 7.70
C LYS A 92 -2.83 22.31 8.80
N HIS A 93 -3.68 23.34 8.84
CA HIS A 93 -4.73 23.50 9.85
C HIS A 93 -5.81 22.40 9.78
N LYS A 94 -5.89 21.67 8.67
CA LYS A 94 -6.86 20.58 8.49
C LYS A 94 -6.38 19.25 9.06
N TYR A 95 -5.11 19.13 9.44
CA TYR A 95 -4.46 17.86 9.77
C TYR A 95 -3.86 17.91 11.17
N VAL A 96 -4.41 17.12 12.08
CA VAL A 96 -4.11 17.20 13.52
C VAL A 96 -2.68 16.73 13.79
N ALA A 97 -2.24 15.66 13.14
CA ALA A 97 -0.92 15.08 13.36
C ALA A 97 0.21 16.03 12.97
N TYR A 98 0.07 16.77 11.86
CA TYR A 98 1.08 17.74 11.45
C TYR A 98 1.16 18.91 12.43
N VAL A 99 0.00 19.42 12.88
CA VAL A 99 -0.04 20.48 13.88
C VAL A 99 0.61 19.99 15.18
N GLU A 100 0.29 18.80 15.66
CA GLU A 100 0.90 18.23 16.86
C GLU A 100 2.40 18.00 16.71
N ALA A 101 2.85 17.46 15.57
CA ALA A 101 4.26 17.22 15.30
C ALA A 101 5.09 18.51 15.26
N THR A 102 4.47 19.64 14.95
CA THR A 102 5.12 20.96 14.85
C THR A 102 4.86 21.86 16.07
N ARG A 103 4.13 21.38 17.08
CA ARG A 103 3.93 22.11 18.34
C ARG A 103 5.20 22.04 19.19
N GLY A 104 5.76 23.20 19.50
CA GLY A 104 6.91 23.32 20.39
C GLY A 104 8.24 23.24 19.66
N THR A 105 9.01 22.19 19.90
CA THR A 105 10.35 22.04 19.33
C THR A 105 10.31 21.64 17.86
N TYR A 106 11.32 22.08 17.10
CA TYR A 106 11.48 21.72 15.70
C TYR A 106 11.57 20.20 15.52
N ASN A 107 10.68 19.63 14.72
CA ASN A 107 10.64 18.19 14.45
C ASN A 107 11.42 17.86 13.18
N HIS A 108 12.65 17.40 13.37
CA HIS A 108 13.54 17.03 12.27
C HIS A 108 12.96 15.95 11.34
N TYR A 109 12.10 15.06 11.84
CA TYR A 109 11.54 13.97 11.04
C TYR A 109 10.50 14.47 10.04
N VAL A 110 9.49 15.22 10.48
CA VAL A 110 8.44 15.74 9.57
C VAL A 110 8.98 16.81 8.60
N HIS A 111 10.05 17.49 8.98
CA HIS A 111 10.75 18.45 8.13
C HIS A 111 11.90 17.84 7.31
N ASP A 112 12.17 16.54 7.45
CA ASP A 112 13.24 15.88 6.71
C ASP A 112 12.97 15.90 5.20
N MET A 113 14.00 16.28 4.45
CA MET A 113 13.94 16.39 3.01
C MET A 113 13.65 15.05 2.35
N GLN A 114 14.27 13.97 2.83
CA GLN A 114 14.11 12.64 2.23
C GLN A 114 12.70 12.12 2.42
N ILE A 115 12.04 12.43 3.54
CA ILE A 115 10.65 12.07 3.77
C ILE A 115 9.72 12.82 2.81
N ARG A 116 9.91 14.14 2.68
CA ARG A 116 9.09 14.96 1.76
C ARG A 116 9.27 14.53 0.31
N LEU A 117 10.51 14.25 -0.09
CA LEU A 117 10.83 13.75 -1.44
C LEU A 117 10.12 12.43 -1.76
N ARG A 118 9.91 11.53 -0.79
CA ARG A 118 9.14 10.30 -1.03
C ARG A 118 7.73 10.62 -1.50
N PHE A 119 7.05 11.58 -0.87
CA PHE A 119 5.69 11.97 -1.25
C PHE A 119 5.64 12.71 -2.58
N LEU A 120 6.63 13.55 -2.87
CA LEU A 120 6.76 14.20 -4.19
C LEU A 120 6.94 13.18 -5.30
N ARG A 121 7.87 12.23 -5.15
CA ARG A 121 8.10 11.14 -6.10
C ARG A 121 6.86 10.27 -6.30
N CYS A 122 6.17 9.90 -5.21
CA CYS A 122 4.93 9.11 -5.29
C CYS A 122 3.81 9.78 -6.09
N GLU A 123 3.82 11.10 -6.25
CA GLU A 123 2.81 11.87 -6.98
C GLU A 123 3.39 12.50 -8.26
N LEU A 124 4.52 11.99 -8.76
CA LEU A 124 5.21 12.51 -9.95
C LEU A 124 5.43 14.03 -9.87
N PHE A 125 5.81 14.51 -8.69
CA PHE A 125 6.01 15.93 -8.35
C PHE A 125 4.76 16.82 -8.50
N ASN A 126 3.55 16.25 -8.45
CA ASN A 126 2.32 17.03 -8.28
C ASN A 126 2.23 17.55 -6.83
N VAL A 127 2.74 18.76 -6.62
CA VAL A 127 2.88 19.37 -5.29
C VAL A 127 1.58 19.37 -4.45
N PRO A 128 0.42 19.81 -4.96
CA PRO A 128 -0.84 19.76 -4.20
C PRO A 128 -1.22 18.36 -3.75
N LYS A 129 -1.12 17.35 -4.63
CA LYS A 129 -1.44 15.97 -4.29
C LYS A 129 -0.44 15.38 -3.30
N ALA A 130 0.86 15.65 -3.51
CA ALA A 130 1.93 15.19 -2.62
C ALA A 130 1.76 15.72 -1.20
N ALA A 131 1.45 17.01 -1.04
CA ALA A 131 1.21 17.63 0.25
C ALA A 131 0.00 16.99 0.96
N VAL A 132 -1.13 16.83 0.26
CA VAL A 132 -2.32 16.15 0.80
C VAL A 132 -2.02 14.70 1.19
N ARG A 133 -1.27 13.97 0.37
CA ARG A 133 -0.88 12.57 0.66
C ARG A 133 0.01 12.49 1.89
N MET A 134 1.00 13.36 2.01
CA MET A 134 1.88 13.43 3.19
C MET A 134 1.07 13.71 4.45
N MET A 135 0.15 14.67 4.40
CA MET A 135 -0.69 15.05 5.53
C MET A 135 -1.61 13.90 5.98
N LYS A 136 -2.29 13.24 5.03
CA LYS A 136 -3.09 12.05 5.31
C LYS A 136 -2.27 10.90 5.89
N TYR A 137 -1.05 10.71 5.39
CA TYR A 137 -0.13 9.71 5.93
C TYR A 137 0.25 10.00 7.39
N LEU A 138 0.51 11.26 7.76
CA LEU A 138 0.84 11.62 9.15
C LEU A 138 -0.36 11.39 10.07
N ASP A 139 -1.57 11.76 9.67
CA ASP A 139 -2.78 11.49 10.46
C ASP A 139 -3.01 9.98 10.63
N LEU A 140 -2.92 9.21 9.54
CA LEU A 140 -3.08 7.76 9.59
C LEU A 140 -2.01 7.10 10.46
N THR A 141 -0.74 7.50 10.33
CA THR A 141 0.34 6.91 11.13
C THR A 141 0.26 7.29 12.60
N ARG A 142 -0.20 8.52 12.92
CA ARG A 142 -0.54 8.91 14.28
C ARG A 142 -1.68 8.08 14.85
N GLU A 143 -2.71 7.81 14.06
CA GLU A 143 -3.84 6.97 14.49
C GLU A 143 -3.37 5.55 14.82
N LEU A 144 -2.55 4.94 13.96
CA LEU A 144 -2.10 3.56 14.13
C LEU A 144 -1.01 3.38 15.20
N PHE A 145 -0.05 4.31 15.29
CA PHE A 145 1.17 4.16 16.11
C PHE A 145 1.36 5.25 17.17
N GLY A 146 0.41 6.17 17.28
CA GLY A 146 0.49 7.31 18.19
C GLY A 146 1.57 8.32 17.79
N ILE A 147 1.94 9.15 18.77
CA ILE A 147 2.89 10.26 18.58
C ILE A 147 4.29 9.77 18.17
N VAL A 148 4.65 8.54 18.51
CA VAL A 148 5.96 7.95 18.18
C VAL A 148 6.22 7.98 16.67
N ALA A 149 5.20 7.70 15.85
CA ALA A 149 5.33 7.71 14.39
C ALA A 149 5.55 9.11 13.78
N LEU A 150 5.31 10.17 14.55
CA LEU A 150 5.55 11.55 14.13
C LEU A 150 6.98 12.03 14.43
N THR A 151 7.75 11.26 15.21
CA THR A 151 9.09 11.67 15.66
C THR A 151 10.20 10.88 14.99
N ARG A 152 9.90 9.69 14.46
CA ARG A 152 10.87 8.80 13.82
C ARG A 152 10.19 7.79 12.89
N PRO A 153 10.95 7.10 12.02
CA PRO A 153 10.43 5.96 11.28
C PRO A 153 9.86 4.89 12.21
N ILE A 154 8.78 4.23 11.77
CA ILE A 154 8.19 3.06 12.41
C ILE A 154 9.19 1.90 12.32
N GLN A 155 9.37 1.18 13.41
CA GLN A 155 10.31 0.08 13.58
C GLN A 155 9.58 -1.17 14.05
N LEU A 156 10.22 -2.34 13.90
CA LEU A 156 9.64 -3.62 14.36
C LEU A 156 9.30 -3.63 15.86
N ARG A 157 10.01 -2.84 16.67
CA ARG A 157 9.72 -2.70 18.11
C ARG A 157 8.43 -1.95 18.43
N ASP A 158 7.88 -1.23 17.45
CA ASP A 158 6.60 -0.54 17.60
C ASP A 158 5.43 -1.51 17.42
N LEU A 159 5.70 -2.74 16.97
CA LEU A 159 4.71 -3.78 16.79
C LEU A 159 4.49 -4.56 18.09
N GLY A 160 3.23 -4.87 18.37
CA GLY A 160 2.83 -5.78 19.43
C GLY A 160 3.29 -7.22 19.14
N LYS A 161 3.13 -8.07 20.16
CA LYS A 161 3.54 -9.48 20.08
C LYS A 161 2.83 -10.22 18.94
N LEU A 162 1.52 -10.04 18.80
CA LEU A 162 0.70 -10.69 17.78
C LEU A 162 1.05 -10.21 16.37
N GLU A 163 1.23 -8.91 16.16
CA GLU A 163 1.64 -8.36 14.86
C GLU A 163 3.03 -8.86 14.44
N THR A 164 3.96 -8.95 15.39
CA THR A 164 5.30 -9.51 15.16
C THR A 164 5.23 -11.00 14.82
N GLU A 165 4.34 -11.75 15.48
CA GLU A 165 4.10 -13.16 15.18
C GLU A 165 3.53 -13.33 13.77
N MET A 166 2.55 -12.52 13.38
CA MET A 166 2.01 -12.48 12.01
C MET A 166 3.11 -12.21 10.97
N LEU A 167 3.98 -11.23 11.20
CA LEU A 167 5.10 -10.96 10.30
C LEU A 167 6.07 -12.16 10.18
N ARG A 168 6.26 -12.91 11.27
CA ARG A 168 7.15 -14.09 11.29
C ARG A 168 6.56 -15.31 10.59
N VAL A 169 5.24 -15.43 10.48
CA VAL A 169 4.60 -16.48 9.67
C VAL A 169 5.07 -16.37 8.21
N GLY A 170 5.37 -15.16 7.74
CA GLY A 170 5.93 -14.96 6.42
C GLY A 170 4.89 -15.12 5.31
N ASP A 171 3.63 -14.76 5.57
CA ASP A 171 2.59 -14.69 4.55
C ASP A 171 2.88 -13.60 3.51
N ALA A 172 3.66 -12.59 3.85
CA ALA A 172 4.16 -11.60 2.90
C ALA A 172 5.68 -11.58 2.95
N GLN A 173 6.32 -11.97 1.86
CA GLN A 173 7.79 -12.07 1.78
C GLN A 173 8.35 -11.14 0.70
N PRO A 174 9.38 -10.33 1.03
CA PRO A 174 10.14 -9.65 0.01
C PRO A 174 11.01 -10.66 -0.74
N MET A 175 10.95 -10.63 -2.05
CA MET A 175 11.81 -11.47 -2.89
C MET A 175 13.23 -10.90 -2.92
N PRO A 176 14.26 -11.76 -3.06
CA PRO A 176 15.65 -11.32 -3.15
C PRO A 176 15.97 -10.61 -4.48
N PHE A 177 15.08 -10.71 -5.46
CA PHE A 177 15.21 -10.08 -6.77
C PHE A 177 14.24 -8.90 -6.94
N ARG A 178 14.55 -8.08 -7.93
CA ARG A 178 13.74 -6.95 -8.37
C ARG A 178 13.19 -7.23 -9.77
N ASP A 179 12.15 -6.52 -10.17
CA ASP A 179 11.69 -6.58 -11.56
C ASP A 179 12.60 -5.77 -12.50
N ARG A 180 12.21 -5.65 -13.77
CA ARG A 180 13.02 -4.97 -14.79
C ARG A 180 13.21 -3.47 -14.52
N SER A 181 12.25 -2.83 -13.85
CA SER A 181 12.36 -1.42 -13.45
C SER A 181 13.01 -1.24 -12.08
N GLY A 182 13.50 -2.32 -11.46
CA GLY A 182 14.17 -2.27 -10.17
C GLY A 182 13.20 -2.15 -8.98
N ARG A 183 11.90 -2.37 -9.16
CA ARG A 183 10.92 -2.40 -8.06
C ARG A 183 11.12 -3.66 -7.21
N ARG A 184 10.89 -3.55 -5.90
CA ARG A 184 10.95 -4.72 -5.00
C ARG A 184 9.70 -5.58 -5.24
N CYS A 185 9.90 -6.87 -5.47
CA CYS A 185 8.78 -7.81 -5.57
C CYS A 185 8.42 -8.32 -4.18
N MET A 186 7.13 -8.25 -3.84
CA MET A 186 6.56 -8.89 -2.65
C MET A 186 5.68 -10.04 -3.11
N VAL A 187 5.84 -11.22 -2.50
CA VAL A 187 4.94 -12.35 -2.72
C VAL A 187 4.07 -12.49 -1.48
N ALA A 188 2.75 -12.49 -1.70
CA ALA A 188 1.78 -12.88 -0.70
C ALA A 188 1.48 -14.38 -0.88
N LEU A 189 1.76 -15.14 0.17
CA LEU A 189 1.42 -16.55 0.32
C LEU A 189 0.19 -16.65 1.22
N ASN A 190 -0.55 -17.76 1.10
CA ASN A 190 -1.81 -17.98 1.84
C ASN A 190 -2.88 -16.92 1.52
N ASN A 191 -3.90 -16.82 2.36
CA ASN A 191 -5.04 -15.91 2.15
C ASN A 191 -4.73 -14.48 2.63
N TYR A 192 -3.55 -13.91 2.35
CA TYR A 192 -3.18 -12.54 2.76
C TYR A 192 -3.35 -12.25 4.25
N GLY A 193 -3.11 -13.24 5.11
CA GLY A 193 -3.33 -13.11 6.54
C GLY A 193 -4.81 -13.02 6.95
N LEU A 194 -5.78 -13.27 6.05
CA LEU A 194 -7.22 -13.29 6.37
C LEU A 194 -7.60 -14.35 7.40
N GLN A 195 -6.72 -15.34 7.65
CA GLN A 195 -6.87 -16.29 8.74
C GLN A 195 -6.70 -15.65 10.13
N PHE A 196 -6.12 -14.45 10.21
CA PHE A 196 -5.99 -13.72 11.47
C PHE A 196 -7.24 -12.86 11.75
N PRO A 197 -7.64 -12.72 13.04
CA PRO A 197 -8.75 -11.87 13.44
C PRO A 197 -8.59 -10.44 12.94
N LEU A 198 -9.71 -9.76 12.70
CA LEU A 198 -9.72 -8.41 12.13
C LEU A 198 -8.96 -7.41 13.02
N GLU A 199 -9.02 -7.61 14.33
CA GLU A 199 -8.38 -6.79 15.36
C GLU A 199 -6.86 -6.82 15.27
N VAL A 200 -6.28 -7.88 14.70
CA VAL A 200 -4.83 -7.98 14.49
C VAL A 200 -4.44 -7.44 13.12
N ARG A 201 -5.36 -7.51 12.14
CA ARG A 201 -5.16 -6.97 10.78
C ARG A 201 -5.36 -5.46 10.69
N VAL A 202 -6.24 -4.93 11.53
CA VAL A 202 -6.54 -3.52 11.65
C VAL A 202 -6.15 -3.11 13.06
N ARG A 203 -5.07 -2.35 13.17
CA ARG A 203 -4.62 -1.79 14.43
C ARG A 203 -5.58 -0.64 14.80
N MET A 204 -6.68 -0.99 15.47
CA MET A 204 -7.64 -0.04 16.05
C MET A 204 -7.20 0.40 17.45
#